data_AF-A0A0K2TJE1-F1
#
_entry.id   AF-A0A0K2TJE1-F1
#
_cell.length_a   1.000
_cell.length_b   1.000
_cell.length_c   1.000
_cell.angle_alpha   90.00
_cell.angle_beta   90.00
_cell.angle_gamma   90.00
#
_symmetry.space_group_name_H-M   'P 1'
#
loop_
_entity.id
_entity.type
_entity.pdbx_description
1 polymer ?
#
loop_
_entity_poly.entity_id
_entity_poly.type
_entity_poly.pdbx_seq_one_letter_code
_entity_poly.pdbx_strand_id
1 'polypeptide(L)'
;IFPDSPHPLKLCRNHFLDKRFMVPAEDGTLVPLVKTDFEGLLMKDSVEFKIDFKLKPLHIYCKGGARQRIRLAAQVLSNTVAKAFTIHSQSKEARAKENAVEIINNWVDVVNSRQIYDKVKLRCALGINFEDQFIALDKMELFLDTFKVLGRG
;
A
#
# COMPACT_ATOMS: atom_id res chain seq x y z
N ILE A 1 4.34 20.20 13.37
CA ILE A 1 5.58 19.53 12.89
C ILE A 1 5.13 18.44 11.92
N PHE A 2 5.58 18.47 10.67
CA PHE A 2 5.22 17.45 9.68
C PHE A 2 6.41 16.49 9.48
N PRO A 3 6.22 15.17 9.63
CA PRO A 3 7.27 14.20 9.34
C PRO A 3 7.54 14.11 7.83
N ASP A 4 8.75 13.67 7.46
CA ASP A 4 9.11 13.40 6.07
C ASP A 4 8.23 12.29 5.49
N SER A 5 7.21 12.67 4.73
CA SER A 5 6.15 11.85 4.09
C SER A 5 6.62 10.51 3.47
N PRO A 6 7.74 10.45 2.71
CA PRO A 6 8.26 9.18 2.19
C PRO A 6 8.82 8.22 3.24
N HIS A 7 9.16 8.68 4.45
CA HIS A 7 9.73 7.84 5.49
C HIS A 7 8.72 6.84 6.10
N PRO A 8 7.49 7.24 6.47
CA PRO A 8 6.41 6.33 6.84
C PRO A 8 6.17 5.21 5.83
N LEU A 9 6.25 5.49 4.52
CA LEU A 9 6.02 4.47 3.49
C LEU A 9 7.01 3.31 3.58
N LYS A 10 8.28 3.63 3.82
CA LYS A 10 9.33 2.64 4.06
C LYS A 10 9.08 1.84 5.34
N LEU A 11 8.63 2.50 6.41
CA LEU A 11 8.32 1.84 7.68
C LEU A 11 7.13 0.90 7.52
N CYS A 12 6.03 1.35 6.91
CA CYS A 12 4.87 0.51 6.59
C CYS A 12 5.31 -0.75 5.85
N ARG A 13 6.11 -0.58 4.78
CA ARG A 13 6.65 -1.71 4.02
C ARG A 13 7.46 -2.66 4.87
N ASN A 14 8.41 -2.15 5.65
CA ASN A 14 9.26 -3.01 6.47
C ASN A 14 8.43 -3.76 7.52
N HIS A 15 7.42 -3.11 8.11
CA HIS A 15 6.60 -3.70 9.14
C HIS A 15 5.72 -4.85 8.66
N PHE A 16 5.01 -4.75 7.53
CA PHE A 16 4.22 -5.89 7.05
C PHE A 16 5.09 -7.01 6.43
N LEU A 17 6.31 -6.70 5.98
CA LEU A 17 7.25 -7.74 5.51
C LEU A 17 7.89 -8.50 6.68
N ASP A 18 8.17 -7.84 7.81
CA ASP A 18 8.78 -8.48 8.99
C ASP A 18 7.73 -9.08 9.95
N LYS A 19 6.53 -8.50 9.98
CA LYS A 19 5.44 -8.83 10.90
C LYS A 19 4.14 -9.04 10.12
N ARG A 20 3.00 -8.86 10.78
CA ARG A 20 1.68 -8.83 10.17
C ARG A 20 0.96 -7.54 10.51
N PHE A 21 0.28 -6.96 9.54
CA PHE A 21 -0.74 -5.95 9.78
C PHE A 21 -2.09 -6.65 9.85
N MET A 22 -2.90 -6.28 10.83
CA MET A 22 -4.29 -6.66 10.88
C MET A 22 -5.08 -5.48 10.30
N VAL A 23 -5.59 -5.65 9.08
CA VAL A 23 -6.29 -4.60 8.34
C VAL A 23 -7.81 -4.81 8.43
N PRO A 24 -8.60 -3.73 8.53
CA PRO A 24 -10.05 -3.86 8.59
C PRO A 24 -10.64 -4.30 7.25
N ALA A 25 -11.56 -5.26 7.29
CA ALA A 25 -12.49 -5.55 6.22
C ALA A 25 -13.74 -4.66 6.34
N GLU A 26 -14.58 -4.67 5.30
CA GLU A 26 -15.82 -3.86 5.26
C GLU A 26 -16.81 -4.20 6.38
N ASP A 27 -16.78 -5.44 6.88
CA ASP A 27 -17.62 -5.91 8.00
C ASP A 27 -16.97 -5.67 9.38
N GLY A 28 -15.86 -4.94 9.44
CA GLY A 28 -15.14 -4.62 10.68
C GLY A 28 -14.26 -5.76 11.20
N THR A 29 -14.25 -6.92 10.54
CA THR A 29 -13.32 -8.01 10.87
C THR A 29 -11.88 -7.62 10.51
N LEU A 30 -10.91 -8.20 11.23
CA LEU A 30 -9.50 -7.94 10.98
C LEU A 30 -8.86 -9.07 10.18
N VAL A 31 -8.30 -8.74 9.02
CA VAL A 31 -7.64 -9.67 8.10
C VAL A 31 -6.12 -9.46 8.17
N PRO A 32 -5.30 -10.53 8.22
CA PRO A 32 -3.86 -10.38 8.16
C PRO A 32 -3.40 -9.97 6.76
N LEU A 33 -2.62 -8.88 6.68
CA LEU A 33 -1.79 -8.51 5.54
C LEU A 33 -0.33 -8.83 5.89
N VAL A 34 0.24 -9.80 5.17
CA VAL A 34 1.55 -10.40 5.48
C VAL A 34 2.41 -10.58 4.24
N LYS A 35 3.71 -10.79 4.45
CA LYS A 35 4.68 -11.06 3.38
C LYS A 35 4.22 -12.11 2.36
N THR A 36 3.63 -13.22 2.82
CA THR A 36 3.20 -14.34 1.95
C THR A 36 2.11 -13.95 0.96
N ASP A 37 1.33 -12.91 1.28
CA ASP A 37 0.32 -12.38 0.37
C ASP A 37 0.96 -11.80 -0.89
N PHE A 38 2.04 -11.02 -0.71
CA PHE A 38 2.80 -10.44 -1.82
C PHE A 38 3.67 -11.47 -2.54
N GLU A 39 4.15 -12.51 -1.85
CA GLU A 39 4.79 -13.65 -2.49
C GLU A 39 3.82 -14.41 -3.40
N GLY A 40 2.57 -14.58 -2.96
CA GLY A 40 1.49 -15.15 -3.77
C GLY A 40 1.18 -14.34 -5.02
N LEU A 41 1.12 -13.01 -4.91
CA LEU A 41 0.99 -12.12 -6.07
C LEU A 41 2.16 -12.28 -7.05
N LEU A 42 3.40 -12.29 -6.54
CA LEU A 42 4.61 -12.46 -7.36
C LEU A 42 4.65 -13.79 -8.11
N MET A 43 4.17 -14.88 -7.49
CA MET A 43 4.10 -16.19 -8.15
C MET A 43 3.05 -16.23 -9.26
N LYS A 44 1.86 -15.66 -9.02
CA LYS A 44 0.77 -15.65 -10.00
C LYS A 44 1.06 -14.78 -11.22
N ASP A 45 1.81 -13.68 -11.05
CA ASP A 45 2.26 -12.80 -12.15
C ASP A 45 3.23 -13.50 -13.14
N SER A 46 3.83 -14.63 -12.73
CA SER A 46 4.79 -15.38 -13.56
C SER A 46 4.17 -16.41 -14.52
N VAL A 47 2.88 -16.75 -14.36
CA VAL A 47 2.28 -17.93 -15.01
C VAL A 47 1.20 -17.59 -16.05
N GLU A 48 0.26 -16.69 -15.78
CA GLU A 48 -0.94 -16.55 -16.65
C GLU A 48 -1.15 -15.16 -17.26
N PHE A 49 -0.94 -14.06 -16.53
CA PHE A 49 -1.01 -12.70 -17.06
C PHE A 49 -0.10 -11.79 -16.23
N LYS A 50 0.77 -11.02 -16.87
CA LYS A 50 1.52 -9.97 -16.17
C LYS A 50 0.57 -8.83 -15.86
N ILE A 51 0.07 -8.78 -14.65
CA ILE A 51 -0.83 -7.74 -14.15
C ILE A 51 -0.05 -6.78 -13.26
N ASP A 52 1.03 -7.26 -12.65
CA ASP A 52 1.83 -6.52 -11.68
C ASP A 52 3.32 -6.50 -12.02
N PHE A 53 3.65 -5.95 -13.20
CA PHE A 53 5.01 -5.85 -13.75
C PHE A 53 6.04 -5.15 -12.83
N LYS A 54 5.57 -4.51 -11.76
CA LYS A 54 6.40 -3.74 -10.82
C LYS A 54 6.96 -4.62 -9.70
N LEU A 55 6.22 -5.65 -9.26
CA LEU A 55 6.73 -6.55 -8.22
C LEU A 55 7.84 -7.45 -8.78
N LYS A 56 8.91 -7.56 -8.00
CA LYS A 56 10.09 -8.38 -8.29
C LYS A 56 10.58 -8.97 -6.98
N PRO A 57 11.35 -10.08 -6.97
CA PRO A 57 11.90 -10.64 -5.74
C PRO A 57 12.58 -9.60 -4.83
N LEU A 58 13.30 -8.62 -5.40
CA LEU A 58 13.97 -7.56 -4.65
C LEU A 58 13.03 -6.69 -3.79
N HIS A 59 11.75 -6.59 -4.15
CA HIS A 59 10.75 -5.83 -3.41
C HIS A 59 10.36 -6.52 -2.09
N ILE A 60 10.25 -7.85 -2.13
CA ILE A 60 9.73 -8.69 -1.05
C ILE A 60 10.86 -9.24 -0.16
N TYR A 61 11.99 -9.61 -0.79
CA TYR A 61 13.17 -10.14 -0.12
C TYR A 61 14.26 -9.06 0.10
N CYS A 62 13.85 -7.81 0.31
CA CYS A 62 14.78 -6.69 0.47
C CYS A 62 15.67 -6.88 1.71
N LYS A 63 17.01 -6.78 1.54
CA LYS A 63 18.01 -6.84 2.62
C LYS A 63 18.92 -5.62 2.61
N GLY A 64 19.51 -5.29 3.76
CA GLY A 64 20.47 -4.19 3.91
C GLY A 64 19.97 -2.86 3.33
N GLY A 65 20.77 -2.22 2.49
CA GLY A 65 20.43 -0.94 1.85
C GLY A 65 19.14 -0.95 1.02
N ALA A 66 18.68 -2.10 0.52
CA ALA A 66 17.40 -2.18 -0.20
C ALA A 66 16.19 -1.88 0.72
N ARG A 67 16.33 -2.09 2.04
CA ARG A 67 15.30 -1.73 3.03
C ARG A 67 15.14 -0.22 3.18
N GLN A 68 16.15 0.56 2.79
CA GLN A 68 16.13 2.03 2.82
C GLN A 68 15.56 2.67 1.55
N ARG A 69 15.38 1.91 0.47
CA ARG A 69 14.92 2.43 -0.82
C ARG A 69 13.40 2.69 -0.81
N ILE A 70 13.03 3.96 -0.70
CA ILE A 70 11.63 4.44 -0.77
C ILE A 70 10.95 4.00 -2.08
N ARG A 71 11.66 4.06 -3.20
CA ARG A 71 11.13 3.62 -4.50
C ARG A 71 10.62 2.19 -4.48
N LEU A 72 11.32 1.27 -3.83
CA LEU A 72 10.87 -0.13 -3.72
C LEU A 72 9.59 -0.21 -2.87
N ALA A 73 9.53 0.53 -1.76
CA ALA A 73 8.33 0.58 -0.93
C ALA A 73 7.11 1.14 -1.68
N ALA A 74 7.29 2.23 -2.44
CA ALA A 74 6.23 2.81 -3.27
C ALA A 74 5.75 1.86 -4.37
N GLN A 75 6.63 1.04 -4.93
CA GLN A 75 6.22 0.04 -5.92
C GLN A 75 5.40 -1.09 -5.29
N VAL A 76 5.77 -1.56 -4.09
CA VAL A 76 4.98 -2.59 -3.37
C VAL A 76 3.62 -2.07 -2.93
N LEU A 77 3.56 -0.81 -2.52
CA LEU A 77 2.34 -0.17 -2.03
C LEU A 77 1.66 0.66 -3.11
N SER A 78 1.70 0.21 -4.37
CA SER A 78 1.12 0.94 -5.49
C SER A 78 -0.30 0.48 -5.80
N ASN A 79 -1.09 1.34 -6.43
CA ASN A 79 -2.46 0.99 -6.85
C ASN A 79 -2.51 -0.28 -7.73
N THR A 80 -1.52 -0.49 -8.60
CA THR A 80 -1.46 -1.72 -9.42
C THR A 80 -1.32 -2.99 -8.58
N VAL A 81 -0.52 -2.94 -7.50
CA VAL A 81 -0.39 -4.05 -6.55
C VAL A 81 -1.69 -4.25 -5.76
N ALA A 82 -2.34 -3.15 -5.36
CA ALA A 82 -3.63 -3.23 -4.67
C ALA A 82 -4.66 -4.01 -5.52
N LYS A 83 -4.82 -3.64 -6.81
CA LYS A 83 -5.77 -4.31 -7.71
C LYS A 83 -5.42 -5.77 -7.98
N ALA A 84 -4.14 -6.15 -7.93
CA ALA A 84 -3.72 -7.54 -8.12
C ALA A 84 -4.36 -8.50 -7.09
N PHE A 85 -4.64 -8.03 -5.86
CA PHE A 85 -5.33 -8.85 -4.85
C PHE A 85 -6.69 -9.34 -5.34
N THR A 86 -7.54 -8.44 -5.84
CA THR A 86 -8.91 -8.80 -6.23
C THR A 86 -9.04 -9.35 -7.63
N ILE A 87 -8.04 -9.12 -8.48
CA ILE A 87 -7.94 -9.81 -9.77
C ILE A 87 -7.68 -11.31 -9.58
N HIS A 88 -6.86 -11.69 -8.60
CA HIS A 88 -6.55 -13.10 -8.34
C HIS A 88 -7.51 -13.81 -7.38
N SER A 89 -8.34 -13.06 -6.64
CA SER A 89 -9.34 -13.64 -5.73
C SER A 89 -10.42 -12.60 -5.40
N GLN A 90 -11.69 -12.94 -5.56
CA GLN A 90 -12.79 -12.05 -5.17
C GLN A 90 -13.23 -12.24 -3.70
N SER A 91 -12.37 -12.81 -2.85
CA SER A 91 -12.71 -13.02 -1.44
C SER A 91 -12.77 -11.71 -0.66
N LYS A 92 -13.51 -11.71 0.45
CA LYS A 92 -13.55 -10.59 1.40
C LYS A 92 -12.14 -10.19 1.86
N GLU A 93 -11.28 -11.18 2.09
CA GLU A 93 -9.89 -10.96 2.51
C GLU A 93 -9.07 -10.25 1.44
N ALA A 94 -9.22 -10.65 0.17
CA ALA A 94 -8.53 -10.02 -0.94
C ALA A 94 -8.97 -8.55 -1.11
N ARG A 95 -10.28 -8.27 -0.94
CA ARG A 95 -10.80 -6.89 -0.95
C ARG A 95 -10.24 -6.06 0.20
N ALA A 96 -10.16 -6.62 1.41
CA ALA A 96 -9.57 -5.93 2.55
C ALA A 96 -8.09 -5.58 2.32
N LYS A 97 -7.32 -6.50 1.74
CA LYS A 97 -5.90 -6.30 1.38
C LYS A 97 -5.73 -5.26 0.27
N GLU A 98 -6.54 -5.32 -0.78
CA GLU A 98 -6.60 -4.29 -1.82
C GLU A 98 -6.84 -2.90 -1.20
N ASN A 99 -7.90 -2.77 -0.40
CA ASN A 99 -8.30 -1.49 0.19
C ASN A 99 -7.19 -0.90 1.07
N ALA A 100 -6.55 -1.73 1.91
CA ALA A 100 -5.43 -1.29 2.75
C ALA A 100 -4.26 -0.73 1.92
N VAL A 101 -3.87 -1.43 0.84
CA VAL A 101 -2.77 -0.97 -0.03
C VAL A 101 -3.17 0.27 -0.84
N GLU A 102 -4.42 0.35 -1.30
CA GLU A 102 -4.95 1.49 -2.04
C GLU A 102 -5.02 2.75 -1.17
N ILE A 103 -5.46 2.65 0.08
CA ILE A 103 -5.47 3.77 1.04
C ILE A 103 -4.05 4.32 1.22
N ILE A 104 -3.06 3.45 1.43
CA ILE A 104 -1.66 3.87 1.59
C ILE A 104 -1.13 4.52 0.30
N ASN A 105 -1.39 3.94 -0.88
CA ASN A 105 -1.00 4.53 -2.16
C ASN A 105 -1.55 5.94 -2.32
N ASN A 106 -2.86 6.09 -2.11
CA ASN A 106 -3.59 7.33 -2.35
C ASN A 106 -3.12 8.43 -1.38
N TRP A 107 -2.91 8.08 -0.11
CA TRP A 107 -2.31 8.97 0.87
C TRP A 107 -0.95 9.49 0.39
N VAL A 108 -0.03 8.59 -0.01
CA VAL A 108 1.29 8.99 -0.54
C VAL A 108 1.18 9.88 -1.77
N ASP A 109 0.28 9.56 -2.70
CA ASP A 109 0.08 10.34 -3.92
C ASP A 109 -0.30 11.80 -3.57
N VAL A 110 -1.11 12.01 -2.52
CA VAL A 110 -1.46 13.34 -1.99
C VAL A 110 -0.27 14.02 -1.30
N VAL A 111 0.36 13.35 -0.33
CA VAL A 111 1.38 13.98 0.53
C VAL A 111 2.77 14.06 -0.10
N ASN A 112 2.97 13.55 -1.32
CA ASN A 112 4.22 13.63 -2.08
C ASN A 112 3.99 14.18 -3.50
N SER A 113 2.95 15.01 -3.69
CA SER A 113 2.77 15.80 -4.91
C SER A 113 3.98 16.74 -5.14
N ARG A 114 4.38 16.90 -6.41
CA ARG A 114 5.52 17.74 -6.82
C ARG A 114 5.19 18.74 -7.92
N GLN A 115 3.95 18.73 -8.40
CA GLN A 115 3.51 19.56 -9.52
C GLN A 115 2.06 19.98 -9.32
N ILE A 116 1.70 21.15 -9.83
CA ILE A 116 0.34 21.69 -9.68
C ILE A 116 -0.67 20.77 -10.37
N TYR A 117 -0.36 20.29 -11.57
CA TYR A 117 -1.22 19.41 -12.35
C TYR A 117 -0.48 18.11 -12.69
N ASP A 118 -1.16 16.98 -12.49
CA ASP A 118 -0.72 15.64 -12.84
C ASP A 118 -1.88 14.92 -13.56
N LYS A 119 -1.58 13.85 -14.30
CA LYS A 119 -2.60 12.97 -14.88
C LYS A 119 -3.40 12.24 -13.80
N VAL A 120 -2.78 12.00 -12.64
CA VAL A 120 -3.42 11.41 -11.46
C VAL A 120 -3.87 12.54 -10.54
N LYS A 121 -5.18 12.69 -10.34
CA LYS A 121 -5.77 13.78 -9.54
C LYS A 121 -5.15 13.96 -8.15
N LEU A 122 -4.89 12.84 -7.46
CA LEU A 122 -4.31 12.85 -6.12
C LEU A 122 -2.86 13.36 -6.10
N ARG A 123 -2.14 13.29 -7.23
CA ARG A 123 -0.76 13.79 -7.37
C ARG A 123 -0.68 15.26 -7.76
N CYS A 124 -1.80 15.91 -8.08
CA CYS A 124 -1.84 17.36 -8.23
C CYS A 124 -1.52 18.05 -6.89
N ALA A 125 -1.18 19.35 -6.94
CA ALA A 125 -0.95 20.12 -5.72
C ALA A 125 -2.19 20.07 -4.81
N LEU A 126 -1.96 20.09 -3.49
CA LEU A 126 -3.03 20.07 -2.50
C LEU A 126 -3.98 21.27 -2.71
N GLY A 127 -5.28 20.99 -2.77
CA GLY A 127 -6.33 21.98 -3.03
C GLY A 127 -6.84 22.00 -4.47
N ILE A 128 -6.12 21.42 -5.45
CA ILE A 128 -6.57 21.36 -6.85
C ILE A 128 -7.74 20.39 -7.04
N ASN A 129 -7.68 19.23 -6.38
CA ASN A 129 -8.75 18.24 -6.37
C ASN A 129 -9.17 18.00 -4.91
N PHE A 130 -9.60 19.07 -4.24
CA PHE A 130 -9.74 19.12 -2.78
C PHE A 130 -10.58 17.96 -2.21
N GLU A 131 -11.76 17.69 -2.78
CA GLU A 131 -12.64 16.61 -2.29
C GLU A 131 -11.97 15.23 -2.36
N ASP A 132 -11.41 14.87 -3.53
CA ASP A 132 -10.71 13.59 -3.74
C ASP A 132 -9.49 13.46 -2.81
N GLN A 133 -8.73 14.55 -2.65
CA GLN A 133 -7.55 14.60 -1.80
C GLN A 133 -7.91 14.50 -0.31
N PHE A 134 -8.95 15.20 0.12
CA PHE A 134 -9.43 15.20 1.50
C PHE A 134 -9.96 13.81 1.89
N ILE A 135 -10.75 13.17 1.02
CA ILE A 135 -11.22 11.80 1.23
C ILE A 135 -10.05 10.82 1.38
N ALA A 136 -8.97 10.98 0.60
CA ALA A 136 -7.78 10.13 0.73
C ALA A 136 -7.06 10.32 2.08
N LEU A 137 -7.02 11.54 2.60
CA LEU A 137 -6.45 11.85 3.91
C LEU A 137 -7.32 11.29 5.04
N ASP A 138 -8.64 11.51 5.02
CA ASP A 138 -9.59 10.98 6.00
C ASP A 138 -9.56 9.45 6.07
N LYS A 139 -9.51 8.79 4.91
CA LYS A 139 -9.39 7.34 4.84
C LYS A 139 -8.10 6.84 5.47
N MET A 140 -7.00 7.57 5.31
CA MET A 140 -5.73 7.21 5.94
C MET A 140 -5.80 7.40 7.46
N GLU A 141 -6.40 8.49 7.94
CA GLU A 141 -6.60 8.74 9.36
C GLU A 141 -7.43 7.61 10.01
N LEU A 142 -8.59 7.28 9.42
CA LEU A 142 -9.42 6.17 9.88
C LEU A 142 -8.68 4.82 9.81
N PHE A 143 -7.89 4.61 8.76
CA PHE A 143 -7.09 3.40 8.62
C PHE A 143 -6.06 3.28 9.74
N LEU A 144 -5.40 4.39 10.11
CA LEU A 144 -4.41 4.43 11.20
C LEU A 144 -5.02 4.10 12.57
N ASP A 145 -6.28 4.47 12.80
CA ASP A 145 -6.99 4.17 14.05
C ASP A 145 -7.46 2.72 14.15
N THR A 146 -7.67 2.06 13.00
CA THR A 146 -8.33 0.75 12.93
C THR A 146 -7.36 -0.40 12.68
N PHE A 147 -6.26 -0.17 11.96
CA PHE A 147 -5.27 -1.22 11.70
C PHE A 147 -4.45 -1.52 12.96
N LYS A 148 -4.07 -2.79 13.15
CA LYS A 148 -3.24 -3.21 14.29
C LYS A 148 -1.94 -3.83 13.82
N VAL A 149 -0.85 -3.46 14.48
CA VAL A 149 0.46 -4.09 14.29
C VAL A 149 0.63 -5.15 15.36
N LEU A 150 0.64 -6.43 15.00
CA LEU A 150 0.94 -7.51 15.94
C LEU A 150 2.44 -7.81 15.92
N GLY A 151 3.10 -7.56 17.06
CA GLY A 151 4.48 -7.99 17.32
C GLY A 151 4.59 -9.49 17.59
N ARG A 152 5.82 -10.03 17.54
CA ARG A 152 6.09 -11.39 18.04
C ARG A 152 5.70 -11.43 19.52
N GLY A 153 4.71 -12.26 19.85
CA GLY A 153 4.70 -12.97 21.13
C GLY A 153 5.65 -14.15 21.02
#